data_AF-W4AJP0-F1
#
_entry.id   AF-W4AJP0-F1
#
_cell.length_a   1.000
_cell.length_b   1.000
_cell.length_c   1.000
_cell.angle_alpha   90.00
_cell.angle_beta   90.00
_cell.angle_gamma   90.00
#
_symmetry.space_group_name_H-M   'P 1'
#
loop_
_entity.id
_entity.type
_entity.pdbx_description
1 polymer ?
#
loop_
_entity_poly.entity_id
_entity_poly.type
_entity_poly.pdbx_seq_one_letter_code
_entity_poly.pdbx_strand_id
1 'polypeptide(L)'
;MKALVQLAGIPRSTYYNLIKRMNQPDPNAELGAEIQSIYVEHDGRYGYRRIRDELAVRGWKVNHKKVQRLMKKMGLQCLVRMKKYKSYKGTVGKIAPNHLDRQFTAGAPNEKWVTD
;
A
#
# COMPACT_ATOMS: atom_id res chain seq x y z
N MET A 1 -16.10 41.65 -7.83
CA MET A 1 -16.29 40.23 -8.22
C MET A 1 -16.99 40.05 -9.58
N LYS A 2 -18.12 40.74 -9.88
CA LYS A 2 -18.77 40.71 -11.21
C LYS A 2 -17.82 41.04 -12.38
N ALA A 3 -17.02 42.11 -12.25
CA ALA A 3 -16.09 42.55 -13.30
C ALA A 3 -15.03 41.49 -13.65
N LEU A 4 -14.52 40.74 -12.65
CA LEU A 4 -13.54 39.67 -12.85
C LEU A 4 -14.15 38.46 -13.56
N VAL A 5 -15.37 38.07 -13.20
CA VAL A 5 -16.09 36.96 -13.84
C VAL A 5 -16.45 37.29 -15.29
N GLN A 6 -16.79 38.56 -15.55
CA GLN A 6 -17.10 39.07 -16.88
C GLN A 6 -15.86 39.17 -17.77
N LEU A 7 -14.72 39.60 -17.21
CA LEU A 7 -13.41 39.59 -17.90
C LEU A 7 -12.95 38.16 -18.26
N ALA A 8 -13.22 37.18 -17.38
CA ALA A 8 -12.88 35.78 -17.61
C ALA A 8 -13.79 35.06 -18.63
N GLY A 9 -14.86 35.72 -19.12
CA GLY A 9 -15.81 35.12 -20.07
C GLY A 9 -16.67 33.98 -19.49
N ILE A 10 -16.75 33.85 -18.16
CA ILE A 10 -17.49 32.77 -17.51
C ILE A 10 -18.93 33.24 -17.22
N PRO A 11 -19.98 32.46 -17.57
CA PRO A 11 -21.34 32.80 -17.18
C PRO A 11 -21.48 32.92 -15.66
N ARG A 12 -22.20 33.95 -15.21
CA ARG A 12 -22.38 34.25 -13.78
C ARG A 12 -22.98 33.07 -13.00
N SER A 13 -23.92 32.34 -13.62
CA SER A 13 -24.52 31.13 -13.04
C SER A 13 -23.49 30.02 -12.81
N THR A 14 -22.58 29.81 -13.77
CA THR A 14 -21.47 28.84 -13.67
C THR A 14 -20.55 29.19 -12.52
N TYR A 15 -20.19 30.46 -12.36
CA TYR A 15 -19.33 30.90 -11.27
C TYR A 15 -19.92 30.60 -9.88
N TYR A 16 -21.18 30.97 -9.63
CA TYR A 16 -21.81 30.68 -8.34
C TYR A 16 -22.08 29.19 -8.13
N ASN A 17 -22.34 28.42 -9.19
CA ASN A 17 -22.42 26.97 -9.12
C ASN A 17 -21.09 26.33 -8.71
N LEU A 18 -19.97 26.83 -9.25
CA LEU A 18 -18.63 26.37 -8.88
C LEU A 18 -18.31 26.71 -7.42
N ILE A 19 -18.55 27.95 -6.98
CA ILE A 19 -18.40 28.33 -5.56
C ILE A 19 -19.22 27.42 -4.66
N LYS A 20 -20.50 27.20 -5.01
CA LYS A 20 -21.39 26.36 -4.22
C LYS A 20 -20.86 24.93 -4.10
N ARG A 21 -20.26 24.37 -5.15
CA ARG A 21 -19.62 23.04 -5.12
C ARG A 21 -18.31 23.02 -4.35
N MET A 22 -17.50 24.07 -4.43
CA MET A 22 -16.22 24.18 -3.70
C MET A 22 -16.43 24.26 -2.19
N ASN A 23 -17.52 24.91 -1.75
CA ASN A 23 -17.86 25.04 -0.33
C ASN A 23 -18.58 23.81 0.25
N GLN A 24 -18.80 22.75 -0.55
CA GLN A 24 -19.40 21.54 -0.01
C GLN A 24 -18.39 20.78 0.84
N PRO A 25 -18.77 20.33 2.06
CA PRO A 25 -17.91 19.48 2.87
C PRO A 25 -17.61 18.17 2.12
N ASP A 26 -16.38 17.66 2.26
CA ASP A 26 -16.01 16.38 1.64
C ASP A 26 -16.82 15.26 2.31
N PRO A 27 -17.70 14.55 1.57
CA PRO A 27 -18.47 13.44 2.12
C PRO A 27 -17.59 12.25 2.58
N ASN A 28 -16.29 12.26 2.28
CA ASN A 28 -15.35 11.25 2.71
C ASN A 28 -14.45 11.72 3.87
N ALA A 29 -14.70 12.90 4.47
CA ALA A 29 -13.87 13.43 5.54
C ALA A 29 -13.77 12.46 6.73
N GLU A 30 -14.90 11.95 7.21
CA GLU A 30 -14.94 10.98 8.32
C GLU A 30 -14.21 9.68 7.99
N LEU A 31 -14.48 9.11 6.81
CA LEU A 31 -13.82 7.90 6.35
C LEU A 31 -12.31 8.10 6.16
N GLY A 32 -11.89 9.28 5.69
CA GLY A 32 -10.49 9.65 5.54
C GLY A 32 -9.77 9.74 6.88
N ALA A 33 -10.41 10.35 7.88
CA ALA A 33 -9.89 10.41 9.25
C ALA A 33 -9.73 9.00 9.85
N GLU A 34 -10.71 8.12 9.65
CA GLU A 34 -10.64 6.74 10.13
C GLU A 34 -9.52 5.95 9.44
N ILE A 35 -9.37 6.09 8.12
CA ILE A 35 -8.25 5.49 7.36
C ILE A 35 -6.91 5.95 7.93
N GLN A 36 -6.77 7.24 8.26
CA GLN A 36 -5.54 7.79 8.81
C GLN A 36 -5.27 7.27 10.22
N SER A 37 -6.31 7.17 11.06
CA SER A 37 -6.23 6.57 12.39
C SER A 37 -5.68 5.14 12.34
N ILE A 38 -6.29 4.28 11.53
CA ILE A 38 -5.84 2.88 11.33
C ILE A 38 -4.41 2.84 10.79
N TYR A 39 -4.08 3.71 9.85
CA TYR A 39 -2.74 3.76 9.26
C TYR A 39 -1.68 4.09 10.31
N VAL A 40 -1.93 5.08 11.18
CA VAL A 40 -1.02 5.48 12.26
C VAL A 40 -0.92 4.40 13.33
N GLU A 41 -2.04 3.81 13.74
CA GLU A 41 -2.09 2.71 14.73
C GLU A 41 -1.22 1.51 14.32
N HIS A 42 -1.12 1.24 13.02
CA HIS A 42 -0.29 0.15 12.49
C HIS A 42 1.08 0.61 11.97
N ASP A 43 1.57 1.78 12.39
CA ASP A 43 2.87 2.34 11.98
C ASP A 43 3.07 2.39 10.46
N GLY A 44 2.00 2.63 9.69
CA GLY A 44 2.02 2.66 8.23
C GLY A 44 2.30 1.31 7.54
N ARG A 45 2.30 0.19 8.27
CA ARG A 45 2.54 -1.15 7.72
C ARG A 45 1.33 -1.69 6.95
N TYR A 46 0.16 -1.11 7.14
CA TYR A 46 -1.06 -1.58 6.51
C TYR A 46 -1.30 -0.86 5.19
N GLY A 47 -1.40 -1.65 4.11
CA GLY A 47 -1.88 -1.17 2.83
C GLY A 47 -3.42 -1.15 2.76
N TYR A 48 -3.95 -0.61 1.66
CA TYR A 48 -5.39 -0.39 1.47
C TYR A 48 -6.27 -1.63 1.67
N ARG A 49 -5.76 -2.84 1.38
CA ARG A 49 -6.50 -4.09 1.59
C ARG A 49 -6.73 -4.38 3.07
N ARG A 50 -5.65 -4.29 3.87
CA ARG A 50 -5.69 -4.49 5.33
C ARG A 50 -6.45 -3.38 6.03
N ILE A 51 -6.28 -2.13 5.61
CA ILE A 51 -7.07 -1.01 6.13
C ILE A 51 -8.56 -1.23 5.84
N ARG A 52 -8.92 -1.74 4.66
CA ARG A 52 -10.32 -2.09 4.36
C ARG A 52 -10.84 -3.22 5.27
N ASP A 53 -10.01 -4.20 5.62
CA ASP A 53 -10.40 -5.26 6.56
C ASP A 53 -10.67 -4.68 7.95
N GLU A 54 -9.77 -3.83 8.46
CA GLU A 54 -9.97 -3.15 9.74
C GLU A 54 -11.17 -2.20 9.75
N LEU A 55 -11.40 -1.48 8.64
CA LEU A 55 -12.60 -0.68 8.47
C LEU A 55 -13.87 -1.54 8.56
N ALA A 56 -13.86 -2.74 7.96
CA ALA A 56 -14.99 -3.65 8.06
C ALA A 56 -15.22 -4.14 9.51
N VAL A 57 -14.15 -4.41 10.26
CA VAL A 57 -14.21 -4.74 11.70
C VAL A 57 -14.81 -3.58 12.51
N ARG A 58 -14.48 -2.34 12.15
CA ARG A 58 -15.04 -1.12 12.75
C ARG A 58 -16.44 -0.74 12.22
N GLY A 59 -17.09 -1.62 11.45
CA GLY A 59 -18.47 -1.45 10.98
C GLY A 59 -18.62 -0.67 9.67
N TRP A 60 -17.53 -0.24 9.03
CA TRP A 60 -17.58 0.48 7.75
C TRP A 60 -17.77 -0.48 6.57
N LYS A 61 -18.86 -0.32 5.84
CA LYS A 61 -19.10 -1.03 4.58
C LYS A 61 -18.56 -0.24 3.39
N VAL A 62 -17.26 -0.40 3.12
CA VAL A 62 -16.58 0.32 2.02
C VAL A 62 -15.81 -0.62 1.08
N ASN A 63 -15.86 -0.33 -0.21
CA ASN A 63 -15.10 -1.08 -1.21
C ASN A 63 -13.60 -0.74 -1.10
N HIS A 64 -12.73 -1.74 -1.22
CA HIS A 64 -11.28 -1.58 -1.22
C HIS A 64 -10.76 -0.58 -2.26
N LYS A 65 -11.44 -0.42 -3.42
CA LYS A 65 -11.08 0.60 -4.42
C LYS A 65 -11.29 2.02 -3.92
N LYS A 66 -12.33 2.26 -3.11
CA LYS A 66 -12.60 3.56 -2.50
C LYS A 66 -11.50 3.89 -1.47
N VAL A 67 -11.15 2.94 -0.62
CA VAL A 67 -10.05 3.06 0.35
C VAL A 67 -8.73 3.36 -0.36
N GLN A 68 -8.39 2.60 -1.42
CA GLN A 68 -7.20 2.84 -2.23
C GLN A 68 -7.14 4.25 -2.81
N ARG A 69 -8.26 4.74 -3.36
CA ARG A 69 -8.36 6.09 -3.92
C ARG A 69 -8.15 7.17 -2.86
N LEU A 70 -8.74 7.01 -1.66
CA LEU A 70 -8.58 7.96 -0.56
C LEU A 70 -7.16 7.97 -0.02
N MET A 71 -6.57 6.79 0.23
CA MET A 71 -5.16 6.69 0.63
C MET A 71 -4.24 7.38 -0.38
N LYS A 72 -4.46 7.18 -1.68
CA LYS A 72 -3.67 7.84 -2.74
C LYS A 72 -3.82 9.37 -2.69
N LYS A 73 -5.03 9.89 -2.50
CA LYS A 73 -5.29 11.34 -2.35
C LYS A 73 -4.58 11.92 -1.13
N MET A 74 -4.48 11.15 -0.04
CA MET A 74 -3.82 11.54 1.21
C MET A 74 -2.30 11.29 1.20
N GLY A 75 -1.76 10.69 0.15
CA GLY A 75 -0.34 10.32 0.08
C GLY A 75 0.07 9.13 0.98
N LEU A 76 -0.90 8.38 1.52
CA LEU A 76 -0.63 7.24 2.40
C LEU A 76 -0.21 6.01 1.59
N GLN A 77 0.92 5.41 1.95
CA GLN A 77 1.46 4.23 1.30
C GLN A 77 1.94 3.21 2.33
N CYS A 78 1.75 1.92 2.04
CA CYS A 78 2.25 0.86 2.89
C CYS A 78 3.79 0.90 2.95
N LEU A 79 4.35 1.02 4.16
CA LEU A 79 5.78 0.94 4.39
C LEU A 79 6.25 -0.51 4.23
N VAL A 80 6.84 -0.81 3.07
CA VAL A 80 7.48 -2.10 2.83
C VAL A 80 8.87 -2.07 3.44
N ARG A 81 9.13 -2.94 4.41
CA ARG A 81 10.47 -3.08 4.98
C ARG A 81 11.44 -3.54 3.89
N MET A 82 12.50 -2.78 3.67
CA MET A 82 13.57 -3.18 2.77
C MET A 82 14.14 -4.53 3.23
N LYS A 83 14.29 -5.46 2.28
CA LYS A 83 14.85 -6.78 2.55
C LYS A 83 16.30 -6.60 3.00
N LYS A 84 16.64 -7.07 4.20
CA LYS A 84 18.03 -7.07 4.69
C LYS A 84 18.92 -7.93 3.79
N TYR A 85 20.15 -7.47 3.57
CA TYR A 85 21.19 -8.26 2.91
C TYR A 85 21.42 -9.59 3.65
N LYS A 86 21.65 -10.65 2.89
CA LYS A 86 21.92 -12.00 3.40
C LYS A 86 23.18 -12.49 2.69
N SER A 87 24.29 -12.61 3.41
CA SER A 87 25.59 -13.02 2.86
C SER A 87 25.55 -14.38 2.16
N TYR A 88 24.73 -15.30 2.67
CA TYR A 88 24.53 -16.64 2.10
C TYR A 88 23.62 -16.67 0.85
N LYS A 89 22.98 -15.56 0.48
CA LYS A 89 22.09 -15.49 -0.69
C LYS A 89 22.78 -14.79 -1.85
N GLY A 90 23.24 -15.57 -2.82
CA GLY A 90 23.86 -15.11 -4.06
C GLY A 90 25.20 -15.81 -4.31
N THR A 91 25.85 -15.49 -5.43
CA THR A 91 27.22 -15.90 -5.78
C THR A 91 28.28 -15.07 -5.04
N VAL A 92 28.00 -14.65 -3.81
CA VAL A 92 28.91 -13.82 -3.03
C VAL A 92 29.64 -14.73 -2.04
N GLY A 93 30.92 -14.98 -2.29
CA GLY A 93 31.77 -15.87 -1.48
C GLY A 93 32.18 -17.16 -2.19
N LYS A 94 32.83 -18.08 -1.47
CA LYS A 94 33.28 -19.38 -1.99
C LYS A 94 32.11 -20.38 -1.93
N ILE A 95 31.52 -20.69 -3.08
CA ILE A 95 30.51 -21.75 -3.19
C ILE A 95 31.24 -23.09 -3.13
N ALA A 96 30.85 -23.94 -2.17
CA ALA A 96 31.33 -25.32 -2.13
C ALA A 96 30.71 -26.10 -3.31
N PRO A 97 31.48 -26.94 -4.00
CA PRO A 97 30.95 -27.75 -5.09
C PRO A 97 29.87 -28.70 -4.56
N ASN A 98 28.80 -28.88 -5.34
CA ASN A 98 27.75 -29.84 -5.04
C ASN A 98 28.28 -31.26 -5.29
N HIS A 99 28.79 -31.92 -4.24
CA HIS A 99 29.30 -33.27 -4.32
C HIS A 99 28.21 -34.34 -4.53
N LEU A 100 26.95 -34.03 -4.19
CA LEU A 100 25.85 -34.98 -4.29
C LEU A 100 25.30 -35.07 -5.71
N ASP A 101 25.24 -33.93 -6.41
CA ASP A 101 24.75 -33.78 -7.80
C ASP A 101 23.52 -34.64 -8.15
N ARG A 102 22.52 -34.65 -7.25
CA ARG A 102 21.28 -35.44 -7.34
C ARG A 102 21.48 -36.98 -7.37
N GLN A 103 22.66 -37.47 -7.05
CA GLN A 103 22.94 -38.88 -6.85
C GLN A 103 22.60 -39.27 -5.41
N PHE A 104 21.37 -39.70 -5.17
CA PHE A 104 20.90 -40.06 -3.83
C PHE A 104 21.14 -41.54 -3.45
N THR A 105 21.57 -42.37 -4.41
CA THR A 105 21.87 -43.78 -4.18
C THR A 105 23.27 -43.97 -3.58
N ALA A 106 23.40 -44.85 -2.59
CA ALA A 106 24.66 -45.23 -1.94
C ALA A 106 24.75 -46.76 -1.84
N GLY A 107 25.95 -47.31 -1.93
CA GLY A 107 26.21 -48.76 -1.83
C GLY A 107 26.29 -49.23 -0.38
N ALA A 108 26.67 -48.34 0.54
CA ALA A 108 26.77 -48.60 1.97
C ALA A 108 26.28 -47.40 2.82
N PRO A 109 25.94 -47.62 4.10
CA PRO A 109 25.68 -46.53 5.04
C PRO A 109 26.88 -45.58 5.15
N ASN A 110 26.61 -44.32 5.48
CA ASN A 110 27.61 -43.26 5.70
C ASN A 110 28.44 -42.82 4.48
N GLU A 111 28.08 -43.21 3.26
CA GLU A 111 28.77 -42.73 2.04
C GLU A 111 28.32 -41.32 1.62
N LYS A 112 27.09 -40.92 1.96
CA LYS A 112 26.51 -39.63 1.58
C LYS A 112 25.83 -38.98 2.78
N TRP A 113 26.22 -37.74 3.08
CA TRP A 113 25.71 -36.96 4.20
C TRP A 113 25.17 -35.63 3.67
N VAL A 114 23.95 -35.29 4.05
CA VAL A 114 23.26 -34.06 3.62
C VAL A 114 22.73 -33.35 4.86
N THR A 115 22.90 -32.04 4.89
CA THR A 115 22.32 -31.13 5.89
C THR A 115 21.28 -30.26 5.20
N ASP A 116 20.12 -30.05 5.82
CA ASP A 116 19.06 -29.14 5.35
C ASP A 116 19.48 -27.65 5.45
#